data_AF-A0A2N1I529-F1
#
_entry.id   AF-A0A2N1I529-F1
#
_cell.length_a   1.000
_cell.length_b   1.000
_cell.length_c   1.000
_cell.angle_alpha   90.00
_cell.angle_beta   90.00
_cell.angle_gamma   90.00
#
_symmetry.space_group_name_H-M   'P 1'
#
loop_
_entity.id
_entity.type
_entity.pdbx_description
1 polymer ?
#
loop_
_entity_poly.entity_id
_entity_poly.type
_entity_poly.pdbx_seq_one_letter_code
_entity_poly.pdbx_strand_id
1 'polypeptide(L)'
;MTSFKSKHQMTRNNKSLKRAQGFTLIELILVIIILGIMAVGISGFITLSTQTYLNATNRDGLISNARFVTERLTRELRNAVPNSIRIGESSNDKMQCIEFIPIIASTVYTDIPVAPELASKVVSVIPFEKDNGTSYECDSMDGCDHLAMVYPLHHTDVYDPHDDDVGKVFAIDNVVETPNIWQINLLNTDDVHFIEDSPTHRLYIANRQVKYCVLATRIIRYNSSIGGNLTIPGGSSPSLMAEHVIADISGHLPFKYVHSTLTRNAVVQIHLNFTRNEENYVFDHEVHINNVP
;
A
#
# COMPACT_ATOMS: atom_id res chain seq x y z
N MET A 1 -18.76 86.18 -11.48
CA MET A 1 -19.16 86.78 -12.78
C MET A 1 -17.89 87.29 -13.43
N THR A 2 -17.71 87.06 -14.75
CA THR A 2 -16.64 87.58 -15.64
C THR A 2 -15.16 87.33 -15.26
N SER A 3 -14.16 87.51 -16.14
CA SER A 3 -14.05 87.20 -17.59
C SER A 3 -12.59 87.43 -18.08
N PHE A 4 -12.02 86.43 -18.75
CA PHE A 4 -11.08 86.45 -19.90
C PHE A 4 -9.93 87.48 -20.13
N LYS A 5 -8.91 86.94 -20.83
CA LYS A 5 -7.87 87.56 -21.71
C LYS A 5 -6.70 88.29 -21.01
N SER A 6 -5.42 87.89 -21.09
CA SER A 6 -4.55 87.25 -22.13
C SER A 6 -3.65 88.24 -22.88
N LYS A 7 -2.33 88.02 -22.78
CA LYS A 7 -1.35 88.28 -23.86
C LYS A 7 -0.06 87.46 -23.67
N HIS A 8 0.46 86.94 -24.79
CA HIS A 8 1.83 86.44 -25.01
C HIS A 8 2.89 87.56 -24.76
N GLN A 9 4.23 87.41 -24.75
CA GLN A 9 5.22 86.36 -25.07
C GLN A 9 6.55 86.81 -24.38
N MET A 10 7.72 86.14 -24.36
CA MET A 10 8.21 84.85 -24.88
C MET A 10 9.37 84.40 -23.96
N THR A 11 9.33 83.21 -23.34
CA THR A 11 10.42 82.75 -22.46
C THR A 11 11.52 82.03 -23.24
N ARG A 12 12.70 82.66 -23.31
CA ARG A 12 13.89 82.11 -23.97
C ARG A 12 14.47 80.97 -23.15
N ASN A 13 14.08 79.74 -23.48
CA ASN A 13 14.44 78.56 -22.72
C ASN A 13 15.92 78.18 -22.95
N ASN A 14 16.83 78.74 -22.15
CA ASN A 14 18.24 78.36 -22.12
C ASN A 14 18.40 76.92 -21.61
N LYS A 15 18.20 75.93 -22.49
CA LYS A 15 18.64 74.55 -22.23
C LYS A 15 20.16 74.54 -22.13
N SER A 16 20.68 74.53 -20.91
CA SER A 16 22.09 74.18 -20.69
C SER A 16 22.28 72.75 -21.18
N LEU A 17 23.09 72.58 -22.22
CA LEU A 17 23.60 71.28 -22.61
C LEU A 17 24.50 70.79 -21.47
N LYS A 18 23.95 69.92 -20.61
CA LYS A 18 24.76 69.17 -19.65
C LYS A 18 25.83 68.43 -20.45
N ARG A 19 27.09 68.81 -20.28
CA ARG A 19 28.21 68.01 -20.79
C ARG A 19 28.07 66.61 -20.20
N ALA A 20 27.94 65.60 -21.06
CA ALA A 20 28.05 64.22 -20.62
C ALA A 20 29.48 64.04 -20.07
N GLN A 21 29.60 63.82 -18.77
CA GLN A 21 30.87 63.42 -18.18
C GLN A 21 31.10 61.96 -18.56
N GLY A 22 32.22 61.69 -19.25
CA GLY A 22 32.61 60.32 -19.58
C GLY A 22 33.13 59.59 -18.35
N PHE A 23 32.86 58.28 -18.30
CA PHE A 23 33.42 57.38 -17.28
C PHE A 23 34.95 57.37 -17.35
N THR A 24 35.60 57.26 -16.19
CA THR A 24 37.06 57.18 -16.14
C THR A 24 37.55 55.75 -16.42
N LEU A 25 38.77 55.60 -16.94
CA LEU A 25 39.34 54.27 -17.21
C LEU A 25 39.48 53.42 -15.94
N ILE A 26 39.78 54.05 -14.80
CA ILE A 26 39.84 53.36 -13.49
C ILE A 26 38.47 52.87 -13.02
N GLU A 27 37.41 53.64 -13.28
CA GLU A 27 36.02 53.28 -12.93
C GLU A 27 35.54 52.07 -13.75
N LEU A 28 35.87 52.02 -15.05
CA LEU A 28 35.60 50.84 -15.88
C LEU A 28 36.34 49.58 -15.37
N ILE A 29 37.62 49.73 -14.99
CA ILE A 29 38.44 48.64 -14.44
C ILE A 29 37.88 48.13 -13.10
N LEU A 30 37.47 49.03 -12.21
CA LEU A 30 36.85 48.64 -10.94
C LEU A 30 35.52 47.89 -11.15
N VAL A 31 34.70 48.34 -12.10
CA VAL A 31 33.43 47.65 -12.45
C VAL A 31 33.68 46.22 -12.93
N ILE A 32 34.62 45.99 -13.86
CA ILE A 32 34.87 44.61 -14.34
C ILE A 32 35.44 43.68 -13.25
N ILE A 33 36.26 44.20 -12.34
CA ILE A 33 36.80 43.43 -11.20
C ILE A 33 35.68 43.06 -10.22
N ILE A 34 34.84 44.01 -9.84
CA ILE A 34 33.73 43.78 -8.91
C ILE A 34 32.72 42.79 -9.52
N LEU A 35 32.35 42.97 -10.79
CA LEU A 35 31.46 42.05 -11.50
C LEU A 35 32.04 40.63 -11.59
N GLY A 36 33.34 40.48 -11.82
CA GLY A 36 34.02 39.18 -11.83
C GLY A 36 33.93 38.45 -10.48
N ILE A 37 34.24 39.15 -9.38
CA ILE A 37 34.16 38.59 -8.02
C ILE A 37 32.71 38.24 -7.66
N MET A 38 31.75 39.12 -7.95
CA MET A 38 30.33 38.88 -7.68
C MET A 38 29.79 37.71 -8.51
N ALA A 39 30.15 37.58 -9.78
CA ALA A 39 29.69 36.49 -10.65
C ALA A 39 30.12 35.11 -10.11
N VAL A 40 31.36 34.97 -9.64
CA VAL A 40 31.85 33.72 -9.02
C VAL A 40 31.07 33.40 -7.73
N GLY A 41 30.87 34.38 -6.85
CA GLY A 41 30.12 34.20 -5.61
C GLY A 41 28.65 33.82 -5.84
N ILE A 42 27.98 34.50 -6.76
CA ILE A 42 26.58 34.22 -7.14
C ILE A 42 26.46 32.83 -7.76
N SER A 43 27.37 32.44 -8.67
CA SER A 43 27.37 31.12 -9.30
C SER A 43 27.48 29.99 -8.26
N GLY A 44 28.44 30.09 -7.34
CA GLY A 44 28.61 29.11 -6.25
C GLY A 44 27.40 29.03 -5.33
N PHE A 45 26.80 30.18 -4.97
CA PHE A 45 25.58 30.21 -4.15
C PHE A 45 24.39 29.56 -4.86
N ILE A 46 24.21 29.79 -6.16
CA ILE A 46 23.16 29.14 -6.96
C ILE A 46 23.37 27.62 -6.99
N THR A 47 24.59 27.15 -7.30
CA THR A 47 24.89 25.71 -7.33
C THR A 47 24.58 25.02 -5.98
N LEU A 48 25.06 25.59 -4.87
CA LEU A 48 24.80 25.05 -3.54
C LEU A 48 23.31 25.07 -3.18
N SER A 49 22.60 26.15 -3.52
CA SER A 49 21.15 26.27 -3.27
C SER A 49 20.36 25.21 -4.05
N THR A 50 20.68 25.02 -5.33
CA THR A 50 20.03 24.00 -6.17
C THR A 50 20.35 22.58 -5.69
N GLN A 51 21.59 22.28 -5.32
CA GLN A 51 21.96 20.98 -4.77
C GLN A 51 21.23 20.69 -3.46
N THR A 52 21.15 21.68 -2.55
CA THR A 52 20.40 21.55 -1.28
C THR A 52 18.92 21.26 -1.53
N TYR A 53 18.29 21.98 -2.47
CA TYR A 53 16.90 21.76 -2.85
C TYR A 53 16.66 20.37 -3.47
N LEU A 54 17.55 19.90 -4.34
CA LEU A 54 17.48 18.56 -4.93
C LEU A 54 17.66 17.47 -3.88
N ASN A 55 18.57 17.64 -2.92
CA ASN A 55 18.76 16.67 -1.84
C ASN A 55 17.52 16.60 -0.92
N ALA A 56 16.96 17.75 -0.54
CA ALA A 56 15.72 17.82 0.23
C ALA A 56 14.55 17.13 -0.50
N THR A 57 14.28 17.46 -1.76
CA THR A 57 13.18 16.86 -2.53
C THR A 57 13.38 15.36 -2.79
N ASN A 58 14.61 14.91 -2.99
CA ASN A 58 14.92 13.47 -3.14
C ASN A 58 14.67 12.70 -1.83
N ARG A 59 15.06 13.27 -0.69
CA ARG A 59 14.82 12.72 0.66
C ARG A 59 13.33 12.67 0.99
N ASP A 60 12.59 13.74 0.74
CA ASP A 60 11.15 13.80 0.96
C ASP A 60 10.42 12.72 0.12
N GLY A 61 10.86 12.51 -1.12
CA GLY A 61 10.38 11.44 -1.99
C GLY A 61 10.63 10.03 -1.42
N LEU A 62 11.83 9.75 -0.89
CA LEU A 62 12.14 8.46 -0.24
C LEU A 62 11.28 8.22 1.00
N ILE A 63 11.19 9.22 1.89
CA ILE A 63 10.41 9.13 3.13
C ILE A 63 8.92 8.95 2.82
N SER A 64 8.41 9.64 1.78
CA SER A 64 7.03 9.48 1.31
C SER A 64 6.77 8.07 0.78
N ASN A 65 7.65 7.54 -0.08
CA ASN A 65 7.54 6.17 -0.60
C ASN A 65 7.54 5.12 0.53
N ALA A 66 8.49 5.25 1.46
CA ALA A 66 8.63 4.35 2.60
C ALA A 66 7.42 4.39 3.55
N ARG A 67 6.91 5.60 3.86
CA ARG A 67 5.67 5.75 4.64
C ARG A 67 4.48 5.16 3.90
N PHE A 68 4.31 5.46 2.60
CA PHE A 68 3.19 4.95 1.82
C PHE A 68 3.13 3.42 1.81
N VAL A 69 4.24 2.75 1.50
CA VAL A 69 4.27 1.28 1.45
C VAL A 69 4.06 0.66 2.83
N THR A 70 4.65 1.24 3.89
CA THR A 70 4.50 0.74 5.27
C THR A 70 3.08 0.88 5.79
N GLU A 71 2.47 2.07 5.65
CA GLU A 71 1.09 2.33 6.08
C GLU A 71 0.08 1.49 5.29
N ARG A 72 0.28 1.35 3.97
CA ARG A 72 -0.58 0.54 3.12
C ARG A 72 -0.47 -0.95 3.47
N LEU A 73 0.74 -1.48 3.57
CA LEU A 73 0.98 -2.88 3.95
C LEU A 73 0.42 -3.17 5.36
N THR A 74 0.63 -2.27 6.32
CA THR A 74 0.08 -2.38 7.68
C THR A 74 -1.44 -2.42 7.68
N ARG A 75 -2.11 -1.58 6.88
CA ARG A 75 -3.57 -1.59 6.76
C ARG A 75 -4.08 -2.89 6.12
N GLU A 76 -3.44 -3.38 5.07
CA GLU A 76 -3.85 -4.62 4.41
C GLU A 76 -3.59 -5.86 5.29
N LEU A 77 -2.46 -5.91 6.02
CA LEU A 77 -2.14 -6.99 6.98
C LEU A 77 -3.09 -7.05 8.18
N ARG A 78 -3.53 -5.89 8.70
CA ARG A 78 -4.49 -5.85 9.82
C ARG A 78 -5.86 -6.42 9.46
N ASN A 79 -6.19 -6.49 8.17
CA ASN A 79 -7.41 -7.09 7.65
C ASN A 79 -7.15 -8.46 6.99
N ALA A 80 -6.06 -9.15 7.34
CA ALA A 80 -5.80 -10.49 6.86
C ALA A 80 -6.67 -11.54 7.58
N VAL A 81 -7.11 -12.57 6.83
CA VAL A 81 -7.74 -13.77 7.40
C VAL A 81 -6.78 -14.41 8.42
N PRO A 82 -7.27 -14.83 9.62
CA PRO A 82 -6.44 -15.49 10.62
C PRO A 82 -5.61 -16.64 10.03
N ASN A 83 -4.34 -16.72 10.43
CA ASN A 83 -3.39 -17.76 10.00
C ASN A 83 -3.11 -17.85 8.48
N SER A 84 -3.63 -16.94 7.65
CA SER A 84 -3.28 -16.84 6.21
C SER A 84 -1.88 -16.25 5.93
N ILE A 85 -1.21 -15.65 6.92
CA ILE A 85 0.07 -14.98 6.68
C ILE A 85 1.19 -16.01 6.52
N ARG A 86 1.90 -15.95 5.38
CA ARG A 86 3.08 -16.78 5.06
C ARG A 86 4.18 -15.94 4.42
N ILE A 87 5.44 -16.36 4.58
CA ILE A 87 6.62 -15.67 4.02
C ILE A 87 7.36 -16.62 3.07
N GLY A 88 7.66 -16.13 1.87
CA GLY A 88 8.35 -16.87 0.81
C GLY A 88 9.64 -16.18 0.40
N GLU A 89 10.70 -16.96 0.17
CA GLU A 89 12.03 -16.47 -0.13
C GLU A 89 12.58 -17.14 -1.40
N SER A 90 13.16 -16.34 -2.29
CA SER A 90 14.00 -16.83 -3.40
C SER A 90 15.42 -16.30 -3.19
N SER A 91 16.32 -17.20 -2.79
CA SER A 91 17.75 -16.90 -2.64
C SER A 91 18.42 -16.60 -3.99
N ASN A 92 17.94 -17.21 -5.07
CA ASN A 92 18.43 -16.98 -6.44
C ASN A 92 18.15 -15.55 -6.92
N ASP A 93 16.95 -15.04 -6.66
CA ASP A 93 16.49 -13.73 -7.15
C ASP A 93 16.74 -12.58 -6.16
N LYS A 94 17.32 -12.89 -4.99
CA LYS A 94 17.42 -11.99 -3.82
C LYS A 94 16.08 -11.33 -3.50
N MET A 95 15.09 -12.18 -3.24
CA MET A 95 13.71 -11.75 -3.05
C MET A 95 13.10 -12.37 -1.80
N GLN A 96 12.36 -11.55 -1.04
CA GLN A 96 11.45 -12.02 -0.01
C GLN A 96 10.06 -11.43 -0.27
N CYS A 97 9.03 -12.26 -0.14
CA CYS A 97 7.62 -11.88 -0.22
C CYS A 97 6.91 -12.21 1.09
N ILE A 98 6.10 -11.28 1.58
CA ILE A 98 5.03 -11.59 2.53
C ILE A 98 3.72 -11.78 1.76
N GLU A 99 2.98 -12.82 2.11
CA GLU A 99 1.72 -13.21 1.48
C GLU A 99 0.63 -13.37 2.54
N PHE A 100 -0.58 -12.94 2.21
CA PHE A 100 -1.75 -13.03 3.08
C PHE A 100 -3.04 -12.89 2.26
N ILE A 101 -4.18 -13.20 2.87
CA ILE A 101 -5.50 -13.05 2.25
C ILE A 101 -6.27 -11.94 2.94
N PRO A 102 -6.56 -10.79 2.29
CA PRO A 102 -7.41 -9.76 2.87
C PRO A 102 -8.87 -10.19 2.91
N ILE A 103 -9.51 -9.96 4.06
CA ILE A 103 -10.95 -10.11 4.28
C ILE A 103 -11.70 -9.06 3.44
N ILE A 104 -12.78 -9.47 2.78
CA ILE A 104 -13.73 -8.59 2.06
C ILE A 104 -14.95 -8.30 2.93
N ALA A 105 -15.40 -9.31 3.68
CA ALA A 105 -16.48 -9.23 4.63
C ALA A 105 -16.32 -10.34 5.68
N SER A 106 -16.95 -10.16 6.84
CA SER A 106 -16.98 -11.18 7.90
C SER A 106 -18.35 -11.14 8.58
N THR A 107 -18.88 -12.30 8.93
CA THR A 107 -20.16 -12.43 9.62
C THR A 107 -20.08 -13.45 10.75
N VAL A 108 -21.15 -13.52 11.54
CA VAL A 108 -21.36 -14.57 12.54
C VAL A 108 -22.38 -15.54 11.97
N TYR A 109 -22.02 -16.81 11.88
CA TYR A 109 -22.97 -17.85 11.49
C TYR A 109 -23.85 -18.26 12.67
N THR A 110 -25.08 -18.66 12.38
CA THR A 110 -25.99 -19.28 13.35
C THR A 110 -26.03 -20.79 13.21
N ASP A 111 -25.68 -21.32 12.03
CA ASP A 111 -25.78 -22.73 11.67
C ASP A 111 -24.80 -23.04 10.52
N ILE A 112 -23.97 -24.07 10.68
CA ILE A 112 -23.09 -24.63 9.64
C ILE A 112 -23.08 -26.16 9.75
N PRO A 113 -22.97 -26.90 8.63
CA PRO A 113 -22.95 -28.36 8.68
C PRO A 113 -21.60 -28.87 9.23
N VAL A 114 -21.55 -29.22 10.51
CA VAL A 114 -20.38 -29.84 11.17
C VAL A 114 -20.77 -31.25 11.65
N ALA A 115 -19.92 -32.25 11.45
CA ALA A 115 -20.20 -33.60 11.92
C ALA A 115 -20.41 -33.63 13.46
N PRO A 116 -21.50 -34.25 13.98
CA PRO A 116 -22.27 -35.34 13.39
C PRO A 116 -23.57 -34.92 12.65
N GLU A 117 -23.75 -33.64 12.32
CA GLU A 117 -24.93 -33.18 11.59
C GLU A 117 -24.94 -33.66 10.13
N LEU A 118 -26.06 -33.49 9.43
CA LEU A 118 -26.13 -33.83 8.02
C LEU A 118 -25.32 -32.84 7.19
N ALA A 119 -24.61 -33.34 6.17
CA ALA A 119 -23.92 -32.49 5.22
C ALA A 119 -24.93 -31.58 4.50
N SER A 120 -24.49 -30.36 4.16
CA SER A 120 -25.35 -29.35 3.54
C SER A 120 -24.50 -28.37 2.73
N LYS A 121 -25.10 -27.70 1.75
CA LYS A 121 -24.49 -26.54 1.08
C LYS A 121 -24.98 -25.20 1.64
N VAL A 122 -25.87 -25.21 2.63
CA VAL A 122 -26.48 -23.99 3.18
C VAL A 122 -25.82 -23.64 4.51
N VAL A 123 -25.28 -22.42 4.58
CA VAL A 123 -24.75 -21.81 5.80
C VAL A 123 -25.65 -20.65 6.21
N SER A 124 -26.18 -20.69 7.43
CA SER A 124 -27.06 -19.63 7.93
C SER A 124 -26.26 -18.58 8.70
N VAL A 125 -26.41 -17.30 8.36
CA VAL A 125 -25.63 -16.19 8.94
C VAL A 125 -26.49 -15.00 9.32
N ILE A 126 -26.00 -14.18 10.24
CA ILE A 126 -26.61 -12.87 10.49
C ILE A 126 -26.38 -11.93 9.29
N PRO A 127 -27.32 -11.01 8.98
CA PRO A 127 -27.15 -9.99 7.96
C PRO A 127 -25.87 -9.16 8.18
N PHE A 128 -25.13 -8.87 7.10
CA PHE A 128 -23.83 -8.20 7.17
C PHE A 128 -23.52 -7.35 5.94
N GLU A 129 -22.68 -6.34 6.12
CA GLU A 129 -22.27 -5.39 5.09
C GLU A 129 -20.84 -5.65 4.62
N LYS A 130 -20.52 -5.21 3.40
CA LYS A 130 -19.16 -5.06 2.87
C LYS A 130 -18.48 -3.84 3.53
N ASP A 131 -17.16 -3.73 3.41
CA ASP A 131 -16.31 -2.61 3.90
C ASP A 131 -16.80 -1.18 3.54
N ASN A 132 -17.68 -1.04 2.55
CA ASN A 132 -18.26 0.22 2.06
C ASN A 132 -19.66 0.55 2.63
N GLY A 133 -20.24 -0.31 3.49
CA GLY A 133 -21.58 -0.12 4.06
C GLY A 133 -22.74 -0.48 3.12
N THR A 134 -22.52 -1.37 2.15
CA THR A 134 -23.60 -1.98 1.34
C THR A 134 -23.74 -3.46 1.68
N SER A 135 -24.93 -4.05 1.49
CA SER A 135 -25.15 -5.50 1.67
C SER A 135 -24.08 -6.37 1.00
N TYR A 136 -23.79 -7.52 1.59
CA TYR A 136 -22.93 -8.51 0.97
C TYR A 136 -23.66 -9.31 -0.13
N GLU A 137 -23.48 -8.87 -1.38
CA GLU A 137 -23.88 -9.59 -2.58
C GLU A 137 -22.72 -10.42 -3.18
N CYS A 138 -23.03 -11.66 -3.60
CA CYS A 138 -22.18 -12.56 -4.39
C CYS A 138 -23.08 -13.57 -5.12
N ASP A 139 -22.83 -13.77 -6.42
CA ASP A 139 -23.48 -14.79 -7.26
C ASP A 139 -22.44 -15.35 -8.25
N SER A 140 -22.25 -16.67 -8.26
CA SER A 140 -21.29 -17.38 -9.10
C SER A 140 -21.62 -17.27 -10.59
N MET A 141 -22.90 -17.11 -10.94
CA MET A 141 -23.37 -16.93 -12.32
C MET A 141 -22.96 -15.56 -12.88
N ASP A 142 -22.85 -14.55 -12.01
CA ASP A 142 -22.29 -13.22 -12.33
C ASP A 142 -20.75 -13.18 -12.20
N GLY A 143 -20.11 -14.33 -11.93
CA GLY A 143 -18.65 -14.48 -11.85
C GLY A 143 -18.04 -14.18 -10.48
N CYS A 144 -18.81 -14.30 -9.39
CA CYS A 144 -18.27 -14.22 -8.04
C CYS A 144 -17.34 -15.41 -7.74
N ASP A 145 -16.09 -15.13 -7.33
CA ASP A 145 -15.03 -16.11 -7.02
C ASP A 145 -14.70 -16.14 -5.52
N HIS A 146 -15.68 -15.83 -4.68
CA HIS A 146 -15.47 -15.65 -3.24
C HIS A 146 -15.47 -16.99 -2.49
N LEU A 147 -14.58 -17.11 -1.50
CA LEU A 147 -14.46 -18.24 -0.60
C LEU A 147 -14.97 -17.85 0.80
N ALA A 148 -15.80 -18.72 1.38
CA ALA A 148 -16.18 -18.69 2.79
C ALA A 148 -15.17 -19.53 3.60
N MET A 149 -14.62 -18.97 4.68
CA MET A 149 -13.58 -19.57 5.51
C MET A 149 -14.01 -19.60 6.98
N VAL A 150 -13.97 -20.78 7.60
CA VAL A 150 -14.32 -21.01 9.01
C VAL A 150 -13.13 -21.62 9.74
N TYR A 151 -12.76 -21.01 10.87
CA TYR A 151 -11.75 -21.51 11.82
C TYR A 151 -10.40 -22.02 11.23
N PRO A 152 -9.73 -21.29 10.31
CA PRO A 152 -8.41 -21.68 9.81
C PRO A 152 -7.36 -21.62 10.92
N LEU A 153 -6.67 -22.74 11.16
CA LEU A 153 -5.62 -22.88 12.17
C LEU A 153 -4.23 -22.94 11.54
N HIS A 154 -4.12 -23.51 10.35
CA HIS A 154 -2.89 -23.61 9.58
C HIS A 154 -3.04 -22.92 8.21
N HIS A 155 -1.92 -22.62 7.57
CA HIS A 155 -1.94 -22.04 6.22
C HIS A 155 -2.45 -23.05 5.18
N THR A 156 -2.29 -24.35 5.41
CA THR A 156 -2.81 -25.43 4.55
C THR A 156 -4.34 -25.33 4.43
N ASP A 157 -5.03 -25.12 5.56
CA ASP A 157 -6.49 -24.92 5.64
C ASP A 157 -7.00 -23.80 4.70
N VAL A 158 -6.12 -22.88 4.28
CA VAL A 158 -6.43 -21.62 3.57
C VAL A 158 -5.91 -21.59 2.13
N TYR A 159 -4.90 -22.40 1.78
CA TYR A 159 -4.21 -22.33 0.49
C TYR A 159 -4.15 -23.66 -0.29
N ASP A 160 -4.49 -24.78 0.35
CA ASP A 160 -4.66 -26.06 -0.33
C ASP A 160 -5.96 -26.04 -1.16
N PRO A 161 -6.17 -26.95 -2.14
CA PRO A 161 -7.40 -26.99 -2.93
C PRO A 161 -8.66 -27.13 -2.05
N HIS A 162 -9.78 -26.58 -2.51
CA HIS A 162 -11.05 -26.54 -1.78
C HIS A 162 -12.15 -27.35 -2.51
N ASP A 163 -11.73 -28.42 -3.19
CA ASP A 163 -12.57 -29.27 -4.04
C ASP A 163 -13.07 -30.55 -3.31
N ASP A 164 -12.68 -30.73 -2.04
CA ASP A 164 -13.09 -31.85 -1.18
C ASP A 164 -14.41 -31.53 -0.44
N ASP A 165 -15.24 -32.55 -0.18
CA ASP A 165 -16.52 -32.38 0.54
C ASP A 165 -16.36 -32.06 2.05
N VAL A 166 -15.15 -32.15 2.59
CA VAL A 166 -14.85 -31.92 4.01
C VAL A 166 -13.68 -30.95 4.14
N GLY A 167 -13.91 -29.78 4.72
CA GLY A 167 -12.93 -28.70 4.69
C GLY A 167 -13.16 -27.59 5.72
N LYS A 168 -12.36 -26.53 5.64
CA LYS A 168 -12.53 -25.28 6.39
C LYS A 168 -12.88 -24.09 5.49
N VAL A 169 -12.76 -24.29 4.18
CA VAL A 169 -12.93 -23.25 3.16
C VAL A 169 -13.70 -23.86 2.01
N PHE A 170 -14.71 -23.14 1.53
CA PHE A 170 -15.56 -23.54 0.40
C PHE A 170 -15.88 -22.32 -0.46
N ALA A 171 -16.05 -22.53 -1.76
CA ALA A 171 -16.53 -21.47 -2.65
C ALA A 171 -17.99 -21.10 -2.36
N ILE A 172 -18.34 -19.83 -2.54
CA ILE A 172 -19.72 -19.33 -2.42
C ILE A 172 -20.38 -19.41 -3.79
N ASP A 173 -21.55 -20.06 -3.84
CA ASP A 173 -22.41 -20.06 -5.03
C ASP A 173 -23.23 -18.77 -5.08
N ASN A 174 -24.06 -18.52 -4.07
CA ASN A 174 -24.88 -17.32 -4.00
C ASN A 174 -25.24 -16.96 -2.56
N VAL A 175 -25.69 -15.72 -2.31
CA VAL A 175 -26.23 -15.28 -1.02
C VAL A 175 -27.69 -14.89 -1.15
N VAL A 176 -28.55 -15.55 -0.37
CA VAL A 176 -29.99 -15.27 -0.28
C VAL A 176 -30.24 -14.40 0.94
N GLU A 177 -30.54 -13.12 0.70
CA GLU A 177 -30.95 -12.20 1.76
C GLU A 177 -32.38 -12.52 2.24
N THR A 178 -32.55 -12.65 3.56
CA THR A 178 -33.88 -12.68 4.21
C THR A 178 -33.91 -11.66 5.37
N PRO A 179 -35.10 -11.30 5.90
CA PRO A 179 -35.22 -10.24 6.91
C PRO A 179 -34.45 -10.47 8.22
N ASN A 180 -34.15 -11.72 8.58
CA ASN A 180 -33.58 -12.07 9.90
C ASN A 180 -32.27 -12.88 9.81
N ILE A 181 -32.18 -13.83 8.88
CA ILE A 181 -31.07 -14.77 8.74
C ILE A 181 -30.80 -14.93 7.24
N TRP A 182 -29.59 -14.61 6.80
CA TRP A 182 -29.18 -14.81 5.41
C TRP A 182 -28.67 -16.22 5.21
N GLN A 183 -28.78 -16.73 3.99
CA GLN A 183 -28.28 -18.04 3.62
C GLN A 183 -27.16 -17.87 2.59
N ILE A 184 -25.95 -18.33 2.94
CA ILE A 184 -24.83 -18.47 2.01
C ILE A 184 -24.91 -19.90 1.46
N ASN A 185 -25.17 -20.02 0.16
CA ASN A 185 -25.11 -21.29 -0.55
C ASN A 185 -23.66 -21.53 -1.00
N LEU A 186 -23.16 -22.74 -0.76
CA LEU A 186 -21.79 -23.15 -1.09
C LEU A 186 -21.75 -23.86 -2.44
N LEU A 187 -20.75 -23.51 -3.24
CA LEU A 187 -20.50 -24.10 -4.56
C LEU A 187 -19.62 -25.34 -4.41
N ASN A 188 -20.25 -26.51 -4.33
CA ASN A 188 -19.60 -27.82 -4.45
C ASN A 188 -20.47 -28.81 -5.23
N THR A 189 -19.87 -29.91 -5.70
CA THR A 189 -20.55 -31.02 -6.38
C THR A 189 -21.51 -31.74 -5.42
N ASP A 190 -21.02 -32.20 -4.28
CA ASP A 190 -21.80 -32.90 -3.25
C ASP A 190 -21.95 -32.03 -1.98
N ASP A 191 -22.85 -32.43 -1.07
CA ASP A 191 -23.11 -31.71 0.18
C ASP A 191 -21.90 -31.78 1.12
N VAL A 192 -21.59 -30.67 1.82
CA VAL A 192 -20.30 -30.53 2.53
C VAL A 192 -20.40 -30.58 4.04
N HIS A 193 -19.26 -30.86 4.68
CA HIS A 193 -19.02 -30.66 6.11
C HIS A 193 -17.87 -29.69 6.37
N PHE A 194 -18.09 -28.75 7.28
CA PHE A 194 -16.99 -28.06 7.94
C PHE A 194 -16.32 -29.01 8.94
N ILE A 195 -14.98 -28.98 8.97
CA ILE A 195 -14.17 -29.83 9.86
C ILE A 195 -14.47 -29.53 11.35
N GLU A 196 -14.59 -28.26 11.70
CA GLU A 196 -14.73 -27.75 13.06
C GLU A 196 -15.51 -26.43 13.07
N ASP A 197 -16.27 -26.19 14.15
CA ASP A 197 -16.82 -24.88 14.47
C ASP A 197 -15.74 -23.85 14.84
N SER A 198 -15.97 -22.59 14.46
CA SER A 198 -15.29 -21.46 15.09
C SER A 198 -15.80 -21.30 16.53
N PRO A 199 -14.91 -21.22 17.55
CA PRO A 199 -15.29 -20.91 18.93
C PRO A 199 -16.01 -19.56 19.09
N THR A 200 -15.91 -18.67 18.09
CA THR A 200 -16.60 -17.37 18.06
C THR A 200 -17.72 -17.32 17.01
N HIS A 201 -18.07 -18.46 16.40
CA HIS A 201 -19.04 -18.63 15.31
C HIS A 201 -18.78 -17.68 14.12
N ARG A 202 -17.50 -17.42 13.81
CA ARG A 202 -17.12 -16.49 12.74
C ARG A 202 -16.92 -17.19 11.40
N LEU A 203 -17.39 -16.52 10.36
CA LEU A 203 -17.14 -16.84 8.96
C LEU A 203 -16.48 -15.62 8.28
N TYR A 204 -15.34 -15.86 7.64
CA TYR A 204 -14.60 -14.86 6.88
C TYR A 204 -14.81 -15.07 5.38
N ILE A 205 -14.88 -13.98 4.63
CA ILE A 205 -15.03 -14.02 3.18
C ILE A 205 -13.87 -13.31 2.51
N ALA A 206 -13.25 -13.98 1.54
CA ALA A 206 -12.17 -13.42 0.72
C ALA A 206 -12.15 -14.06 -0.68
N ASN A 207 -11.48 -13.44 -1.66
CA ASN A 207 -11.44 -13.94 -3.04
C ASN A 207 -10.05 -13.96 -3.70
N ARG A 208 -9.05 -13.36 -3.05
CA ARG A 208 -7.73 -13.16 -3.63
C ARG A 208 -6.65 -13.16 -2.56
N GLN A 209 -5.46 -13.61 -2.92
CA GLN A 209 -4.27 -13.47 -2.10
C GLN A 209 -3.43 -12.28 -2.57
N VAL A 210 -2.81 -11.60 -1.61
CA VAL A 210 -1.96 -10.43 -1.82
C VAL A 210 -0.53 -10.79 -1.44
N LYS A 211 0.41 -10.51 -2.33
CA LYS A 211 1.86 -10.67 -2.08
C LYS A 211 2.53 -9.30 -2.13
N TYR A 212 3.31 -8.95 -1.11
CA TYR A 212 4.25 -7.82 -1.16
C TYR A 212 5.66 -8.38 -1.24
N CYS A 213 6.31 -8.21 -2.38
CA CYS A 213 7.66 -8.71 -2.63
C CYS A 213 8.68 -7.57 -2.68
N VAL A 214 9.76 -7.72 -1.92
CA VAL A 214 10.97 -6.91 -2.05
C VAL A 214 11.88 -7.64 -3.03
N LEU A 215 12.11 -7.03 -4.20
CA LEU A 215 12.88 -7.60 -5.30
C LEU A 215 13.86 -6.54 -5.83
N ALA A 216 15.15 -6.87 -5.85
CA ALA A 216 16.23 -5.99 -6.30
C ALA A 216 16.22 -4.61 -5.60
N THR A 217 15.59 -3.60 -6.21
CA THR A 217 15.48 -2.23 -5.68
C THR A 217 14.05 -1.72 -5.55
N ARG A 218 13.05 -2.62 -5.58
CA ARG A 218 11.63 -2.28 -5.62
C ARG A 218 10.80 -3.11 -4.65
N ILE A 219 9.69 -2.52 -4.20
CA ILE A 219 8.61 -3.24 -3.52
C ILE A 219 7.43 -3.31 -4.49
N ILE A 220 7.02 -4.52 -4.86
CA ILE A 220 5.93 -4.78 -5.79
C ILE A 220 4.83 -5.53 -5.04
N ARG A 221 3.61 -4.99 -5.12
CA ARG A 221 2.39 -5.67 -4.67
C ARG A 221 1.83 -6.46 -5.84
N TYR A 222 1.52 -7.73 -5.62
CA TYR A 222 0.85 -8.61 -6.56
C TYR A 222 -0.53 -9.01 -6.02
N ASN A 223 -1.41 -9.38 -6.94
CA ASN A 223 -2.74 -9.88 -6.66
C ASN A 223 -2.99 -11.11 -7.55
N SER A 224 -3.54 -12.19 -6.99
CA SER A 224 -3.92 -13.41 -7.71
C SER A 224 -5.09 -14.10 -7.01
N SER A 225 -5.69 -15.09 -7.66
CA SER A 225 -6.56 -16.06 -6.98
C SER A 225 -5.87 -16.67 -5.75
N ILE A 226 -6.68 -17.15 -4.81
CA ILE A 226 -6.22 -17.84 -3.60
C ILE A 226 -5.64 -19.21 -3.97
N GLY A 227 -4.56 -19.60 -3.29
CA GLY A 227 -3.95 -20.91 -3.38
C GLY A 227 -2.60 -20.95 -4.10
N GLY A 228 -2.09 -22.18 -4.26
CA GLY A 228 -0.81 -22.47 -4.90
C GLY A 228 0.42 -22.10 -4.07
N ASN A 229 1.58 -22.31 -4.67
CA ASN A 229 2.88 -22.17 -3.99
C ASN A 229 3.29 -20.70 -3.72
N LEU A 230 4.17 -20.50 -2.72
CA LEU A 230 4.75 -19.20 -2.36
C LEU A 230 5.67 -18.57 -3.42
N THR A 231 5.83 -19.19 -4.59
CA THR A 231 6.55 -18.61 -5.73
C THR A 231 5.89 -17.32 -6.23
N ILE A 232 6.64 -16.49 -6.97
CA ILE A 232 6.08 -15.35 -7.70
C ILE A 232 4.96 -15.88 -8.61
N PRO A 233 3.70 -15.42 -8.51
CA PRO A 233 2.65 -15.96 -9.35
C PRO A 233 2.83 -15.47 -10.79
N GLY A 234 3.05 -16.40 -11.72
CA GLY A 234 2.79 -16.14 -13.13
C GLY A 234 1.30 -15.77 -13.32
N GLY A 235 1.01 -14.76 -14.14
CA GLY A 235 -0.35 -14.26 -14.33
C GLY A 235 -0.87 -13.29 -13.25
N SER A 236 -0.03 -12.90 -12.29
CA SER A 236 -0.41 -11.87 -11.31
C SER A 236 -0.43 -10.45 -11.89
N SER A 237 -1.26 -9.57 -11.31
CA SER A 237 -1.28 -8.13 -11.63
C SER A 237 -0.31 -7.37 -10.72
N PRO A 238 0.88 -6.94 -11.21
CA PRO A 238 1.84 -6.19 -10.41
C PRO A 238 1.42 -4.74 -10.20
N SER A 239 1.81 -4.17 -9.07
CA SER A 239 1.69 -2.74 -8.77
C SER A 239 2.92 -2.28 -8.00
N LEU A 240 3.62 -1.27 -8.52
CA LEU A 240 4.80 -0.70 -7.87
C LEU A 240 4.38 0.08 -6.62
N MET A 241 4.88 -0.32 -5.45
CA MET A 241 4.56 0.32 -4.18
C MET A 241 5.67 1.27 -3.72
N ALA A 242 6.93 0.91 -3.96
CA ALA A 242 8.09 1.76 -3.65
C ALA A 242 9.30 1.38 -4.52
N GLU A 243 10.20 2.33 -4.70
CA GLU A 243 11.53 2.15 -5.30
C GLU A 243 12.63 2.53 -4.29
N HIS A 244 13.89 2.21 -4.63
CA HIS A 244 15.08 2.49 -3.83
C HIS A 244 15.21 1.68 -2.52
N VAL A 245 14.47 0.58 -2.36
CA VAL A 245 14.68 -0.36 -1.25
C VAL A 245 15.96 -1.19 -1.47
N ILE A 246 16.60 -1.66 -0.40
CA ILE A 246 17.67 -2.65 -0.44
C ILE A 246 17.06 -4.03 -0.15
N ALA A 247 17.18 -4.97 -1.09
CA ALA A 247 16.87 -6.37 -0.86
C ALA A 247 18.02 -7.08 -0.11
N ASP A 248 18.14 -6.88 1.20
CA ASP A 248 19.02 -7.68 2.06
C ASP A 248 18.31 -8.98 2.48
N ILE A 249 18.76 -10.11 1.94
CA ILE A 249 18.29 -11.45 2.34
C ILE A 249 19.30 -12.20 3.23
N SER A 250 20.31 -11.48 3.74
CA SER A 250 21.54 -12.04 4.33
C SER A 250 21.76 -11.67 5.81
N GLY A 251 20.91 -10.82 6.38
CA GLY A 251 20.95 -10.48 7.80
C GLY A 251 19.71 -9.72 8.30
N HIS A 252 19.15 -8.83 7.47
CA HIS A 252 17.99 -8.01 7.82
C HIS A 252 16.83 -8.25 6.86
N LEU A 253 16.16 -9.40 7.03
CA LEU A 253 15.02 -9.80 6.21
C LEU A 253 13.91 -8.72 6.23
N PRO A 254 13.41 -8.28 5.06
CA PRO A 254 12.36 -7.27 4.98
C PRO A 254 11.08 -7.56 5.76
N PHE A 255 10.75 -8.84 5.89
CA PHE A 255 9.58 -9.34 6.60
C PHE A 255 9.99 -10.48 7.52
N LYS A 256 9.41 -10.49 8.73
CA LYS A 256 9.52 -11.61 9.66
C LYS A 256 8.18 -11.81 10.36
N TYR A 257 7.62 -13.01 10.21
CA TYR A 257 6.35 -13.39 10.82
C TYR A 257 6.61 -14.17 12.11
N VAL A 258 6.06 -13.67 13.21
CA VAL A 258 6.06 -14.33 14.51
C VAL A 258 4.65 -14.85 14.74
N HIS A 259 4.48 -16.17 14.63
CA HIS A 259 3.19 -16.84 14.83
C HIS A 259 2.55 -16.49 16.19
N SER A 260 1.22 -16.59 16.22
CA SER A 260 0.44 -16.47 17.46
C SER A 260 0.71 -17.64 18.40
N THR A 261 0.51 -17.38 19.69
CA THR A 261 0.44 -18.38 20.75
C THR A 261 -0.88 -18.20 21.50
N LEU A 262 -1.26 -19.16 22.34
CA LEU A 262 -2.48 -19.09 23.18
C LEU A 262 -2.58 -17.83 24.07
N THR A 263 -1.47 -17.10 24.25
CA THR A 263 -1.36 -15.91 25.09
C THR A 263 -0.93 -14.65 24.35
N ARG A 264 -0.67 -14.72 23.03
CA ARG A 264 -0.18 -13.58 22.25
C ARG A 264 -0.59 -13.68 20.78
N ASN A 265 -1.17 -12.60 20.27
CA ASN A 265 -1.41 -12.37 18.84
C ASN A 265 -0.14 -12.57 17.99
N ALA A 266 -0.32 -12.91 16.72
CA ALA A 266 0.79 -12.93 15.78
C ALA A 266 1.28 -11.50 15.48
N VAL A 267 2.55 -11.38 15.11
CA VAL A 267 3.19 -10.10 14.78
C VAL A 267 3.96 -10.25 13.47
N VAL A 268 3.74 -9.32 12.54
CA VAL A 268 4.62 -9.12 11.38
C VAL A 268 5.58 -7.99 11.72
N GLN A 269 6.87 -8.28 11.72
CA GLN A 269 7.93 -7.28 11.78
C GLN A 269 8.30 -6.91 10.32
N ILE A 270 8.28 -5.62 10.01
CA ILE A 270 8.60 -5.04 8.70
C ILE A 270 9.88 -4.22 8.89
N HIS A 271 10.93 -4.55 8.13
CA HIS A 271 12.24 -3.88 8.16
C HIS A 271 12.63 -3.42 6.75
N LEU A 272 12.38 -2.16 6.40
CA LEU A 272 12.64 -1.65 5.06
C LEU A 272 13.78 -0.64 5.07
N ASN A 273 14.89 -0.98 4.42
CA ASN A 273 16.03 -0.08 4.24
C ASN A 273 15.99 0.55 2.84
N PHE A 274 15.96 1.88 2.76
CA PHE A 274 15.92 2.64 1.51
C PHE A 274 17.24 3.40 1.29
N THR A 275 17.78 3.39 0.08
CA THR A 275 19.06 4.03 -0.25
C THR A 275 19.03 4.89 -1.50
N ARG A 276 19.60 6.10 -1.43
CA ARG A 276 19.78 6.99 -2.58
C ARG A 276 20.89 7.98 -2.30
N ASN A 277 21.79 8.17 -3.26
CA ASN A 277 22.91 9.13 -3.16
C ASN A 277 23.73 8.97 -1.86
N GLU A 278 24.03 7.74 -1.46
CA GLU A 278 24.77 7.37 -0.24
C GLU A 278 24.03 7.62 1.09
N GLU A 279 22.83 8.22 1.08
CA GLU A 279 21.94 8.27 2.25
C GLU A 279 21.17 6.95 2.39
N ASN A 280 21.12 6.40 3.61
CA ASN A 280 20.36 5.20 3.95
C ASN A 280 19.29 5.53 5.01
N TYR A 281 18.07 5.04 4.81
CA TYR A 281 16.92 5.26 5.69
C TYR A 281 16.27 3.92 6.04
N VAL A 282 16.33 3.55 7.33
CA VAL A 282 15.75 2.30 7.85
C VAL A 282 14.39 2.60 8.46
N PHE A 283 13.40 1.77 8.11
CA PHE A 283 12.03 1.83 8.62
C PHE A 283 11.69 0.49 9.27
N ASP A 284 11.60 0.49 10.60
CA ASP A 284 11.13 -0.63 11.41
C ASP A 284 9.67 -0.39 11.83
N HIS A 285 8.81 -1.39 11.58
CA HIS A 285 7.41 -1.34 12.00
C HIS A 285 6.90 -2.72 12.42
N GLU A 286 6.13 -2.77 13.53
CA GLU A 286 5.50 -4.00 14.01
C GLU A 286 3.99 -3.93 13.82
N VAL A 287 3.44 -4.92 13.13
CA VAL A 287 2.00 -5.07 12.88
C VAL A 287 1.48 -6.24 13.69
N HIS A 288 0.74 -5.95 14.75
CA HIS A 288 -0.06 -6.96 15.45
C HIS A 288 -1.24 -7.40 14.56
N ILE A 289 -1.40 -8.71 14.42
CA ILE A 289 -2.46 -9.34 13.62
C ILE A 289 -3.53 -9.88 14.57
N ASN A 290 -4.80 -9.58 14.27
CA ASN A 290 -5.92 -10.01 15.10
C ASN A 290 -6.30 -11.47 14.80
N ASN A 291 -5.49 -12.41 15.29
CA ASN A 291 -5.75 -13.86 15.21
C ASN A 291 -6.82 -14.29 16.23
N VAL A 292 -8.04 -13.75 16.11
CA VAL A 292 -9.24 -14.19 16.87
C VAL A 292 -10.18 -14.89 15.90
N PRO A 293 -10.03 -16.22 15.71
CA PRO A 293 -10.76 -16.98 14.69
C PRO A 293 -12.13 -17.47 15.18
#